data_AF-A0A2V7M643-F1
#
_entry.id   AF-A0A2V7M643-F1
#
_cell.length_a   1.000
_cell.length_b   1.000
_cell.length_c   1.000
_cell.angle_alpha   90.00
_cell.angle_beta   90.00
_cell.angle_gamma   90.00
#
_symmetry.space_group_name_H-M   'P 1'
#
loop_
_entity.id
_entity.type
_entity.pdbx_description
1 polymer ?
#
loop_
_entity_poly.entity_id
_entity_poly.type
_entity_poly.pdbx_seq_one_letter_code
_entity_poly.pdbx_strand_id
1 'polypeptide(L)'
;MPGLRGKALVAYLVVCVFWGSTYLAIRVGVGVLPPFLFAGLRFLLAGLLLLTVVLALGDTLPKRAVDWRTQAIVGVLLLAGGNAFVVWAEQYTASGVASIFVVTV
;
A
#
# COMPACT_ATOMS: atom_id res chain seq x y z
N MET A 1 -5.80 31.39 7.48
CA MET A 1 -6.86 30.40 7.18
C MET A 1 -6.89 29.31 8.28
N PRO A 2 -7.69 29.46 9.36
CA PRO A 2 -7.67 28.55 10.53
C PRO A 2 -8.49 27.26 10.38
N GLY A 3 -9.38 27.17 9.39
CA GLY A 3 -10.32 26.04 9.21
C GLY A 3 -9.71 24.74 8.68
N LEU A 4 -8.45 24.75 8.25
CA LEU A 4 -7.76 23.54 7.77
C LEU A 4 -7.19 22.67 8.90
N ARG A 5 -6.97 23.22 10.11
CA ARG A 5 -6.32 22.48 11.21
C ARG A 5 -7.14 21.27 11.68
N GLY A 6 -8.46 21.42 11.85
CA GLY A 6 -9.33 20.33 12.30
C GLY A 6 -9.48 19.22 11.26
N LYS A 7 -9.75 19.58 9.99
CA LYS A 7 -9.91 18.60 8.90
C LYS A 7 -8.60 17.86 8.60
N ALA A 8 -7.46 18.57 8.61
CA ALA A 8 -6.16 17.94 8.43
C ALA A 8 -5.79 17.00 9.59
N LEU A 9 -6.11 17.37 10.83
CA LEU A 9 -5.87 16.51 11.99
C LEU A 9 -6.72 15.24 11.94
N VAL A 10 -8.00 15.36 11.57
CA VAL A 10 -8.89 14.20 11.40
C VAL A 10 -8.38 13.31 10.26
N ALA A 11 -8.01 13.88 9.12
CA ALA A 11 -7.43 13.12 8.03
C ALA A 11 -6.14 12.40 8.45
N TYR A 12 -5.28 13.08 9.23
CA TYR A 12 -4.05 12.49 9.76
C TYR A 12 -4.34 11.32 10.72
N LEU A 13 -5.25 11.48 11.67
CA LEU A 13 -5.64 10.42 12.60
C LEU A 13 -6.24 9.22 11.87
N VAL A 14 -7.08 9.45 10.87
CA VAL A 14 -7.62 8.39 10.02
C VAL A 14 -6.49 7.65 9.33
N VAL A 15 -5.54 8.35 8.70
CA VAL A 15 -4.38 7.72 8.06
C VAL A 15 -3.56 6.92 9.07
N CYS A 16 -3.29 7.44 10.27
CA CYS A 16 -2.56 6.73 11.31
C CYS A 16 -3.26 5.42 11.71
N VAL A 17 -4.59 5.44 11.89
CA VAL A 17 -5.36 4.25 12.25
C VAL A 17 -5.38 3.23 11.10
N PHE A 18 -5.64 3.69 9.87
CA PHE A 18 -5.69 2.81 8.71
C PHE A 18 -4.32 2.19 8.41
N TRP A 19 -3.23 2.98 8.43
CA TRP A 19 -1.88 2.46 8.22
C TRP A 19 -1.44 1.56 9.38
N GLY A 20 -1.66 1.94 10.63
CA GLY A 20 -1.34 1.11 11.80
C GLY A 20 -2.08 -0.24 11.77
N SER A 21 -3.37 -0.23 11.44
CA SER A 21 -4.16 -1.46 11.30
C SER A 21 -3.71 -2.33 10.12
N THR A 22 -3.10 -1.74 9.10
CA THR A 22 -2.57 -2.50 7.95
C THR A 22 -1.39 -3.36 8.36
N TYR A 23 -0.44 -2.83 9.15
CA TYR A 23 0.67 -3.63 9.72
C TYR A 23 0.15 -4.76 10.62
N LEU A 24 -0.84 -4.47 11.47
CA LEU A 24 -1.48 -5.51 12.28
C LEU A 24 -2.14 -6.61 11.41
N ALA A 25 -2.87 -6.21 10.36
CA ALA A 25 -3.53 -7.13 9.44
C ALA A 25 -2.54 -7.96 8.62
N ILE A 26 -1.41 -7.39 8.21
CA ILE A 26 -0.33 -8.11 7.52
C ILE A 26 0.24 -9.19 8.46
N ARG A 27 0.61 -8.84 9.69
CA ARG A 27 1.11 -9.79 10.69
C ARG A 27 0.13 -10.94 10.99
N VAL A 28 -1.17 -10.67 10.98
CA VAL A 28 -2.21 -11.72 11.10
C VAL A 28 -2.31 -12.55 9.82
N GLY A 29 -2.31 -11.92 8.64
CA GLY A 29 -2.44 -12.57 7.34
C GLY A 29 -1.27 -13.46 6.96
N VAL A 30 -0.04 -13.05 7.30
CA VAL A 30 1.18 -13.84 7.08
C VAL A 30 1.25 -15.09 7.97
N GLY A 31 0.47 -15.12 9.07
CA GLY A 31 0.29 -16.32 9.87
C GLY A 31 -0.56 -17.40 9.18
N VAL A 32 -1.31 -17.05 8.12
CA VAL A 32 -2.25 -17.95 7.42
C VAL A 32 -1.80 -18.25 5.99
N LEU A 33 -1.21 -17.25 5.30
CA LEU A 33 -0.75 -17.36 3.92
C LEU A 33 0.74 -17.00 3.78
N PRO A 34 1.43 -17.51 2.74
CA PRO A 34 2.79 -17.08 2.43
C PRO A 34 2.82 -15.55 2.20
N PRO A 35 3.82 -14.83 2.74
CA PRO A 35 3.86 -13.37 2.79
C PRO A 35 3.76 -12.71 1.41
N PHE A 36 4.54 -13.21 0.45
CA PHE A 36 4.56 -12.70 -0.91
C PHE A 36 3.25 -12.96 -1.65
N LEU A 37 2.56 -14.06 -1.33
CA LEU A 37 1.28 -14.40 -1.93
C LEU A 37 0.16 -13.51 -1.39
N PHE A 38 0.15 -13.25 -0.07
CA PHE A 38 -0.79 -12.33 0.57
C PHE A 38 -0.61 -10.90 0.05
N ALA A 39 0.62 -10.40 -0.01
CA ALA A 39 0.92 -9.08 -0.56
C ALA A 39 0.54 -9.00 -2.05
N GLY A 40 0.93 -10.01 -2.84
CA GLY A 40 0.61 -10.09 -4.27
C GLY A 40 -0.89 -10.06 -4.55
N LEU A 41 -1.69 -10.85 -3.84
CA LEU A 41 -3.15 -10.87 -3.98
C LEU A 41 -3.77 -9.52 -3.61
N ARG A 42 -3.36 -8.92 -2.49
CA ARG A 42 -3.86 -7.61 -2.06
C ARG A 42 -3.64 -6.54 -3.13
N PHE A 43 -2.45 -6.51 -3.72
CA PHE A 43 -2.10 -5.51 -4.72
C PHE A 43 -2.66 -5.81 -6.11
N LEU A 44 -2.81 -7.09 -6.48
CA LEU A 44 -3.54 -7.47 -7.70
C LEU A 44 -5.01 -7.07 -7.61
N LEU A 45 -5.67 -7.33 -6.48
CA LEU A 45 -7.05 -6.91 -6.25
C LEU A 45 -7.19 -5.39 -6.29
N ALA A 46 -6.31 -4.65 -5.61
CA ALA A 46 -6.32 -3.19 -5.64
C ALA A 46 -6.08 -2.63 -7.04
N GLY A 47 -5.13 -3.19 -7.79
CA GLY A 47 -4.82 -2.80 -9.17
C GLY A 47 -5.98 -3.08 -10.13
N LEU A 48 -6.62 -4.24 -10.02
CA LEU A 48 -7.79 -4.60 -10.83
C LEU A 48 -8.99 -3.68 -10.52
N LEU A 49 -9.18 -3.35 -9.24
CA LEU A 49 -10.25 -2.47 -8.79
C LEU A 49 -10.02 -1.03 -9.28
N LEU A 50 -8.78 -0.52 -9.21
CA LEU A 50 -8.43 0.76 -9.81
C LEU A 50 -8.61 0.76 -11.32
N LEU A 51 -8.19 -0.30 -12.01
CA LEU A 51 -8.35 -0.44 -13.46
C LEU A 51 -9.82 -0.42 -13.87
N THR A 52 -10.67 -1.19 -13.18
CA THR A 52 -12.11 -1.22 -13.45
C THR A 52 -12.78 0.12 -13.18
N VAL A 53 -12.37 0.84 -12.12
CA VAL A 53 -12.86 2.19 -11.82
C VAL A 53 -12.46 3.17 -12.93
N VAL A 54 -11.19 3.22 -13.33
CA VAL A 54 -10.71 4.09 -14.42
C VAL A 54 -11.46 3.82 -15.72
N LEU A 55 -11.67 2.55 -16.06
CA LEU A 55 -12.44 2.15 -17.23
C LEU A 55 -13.92 2.57 -17.11
N ALA A 56 -14.52 2.47 -15.92
CA ALA A 56 -15.90 2.89 -15.67
C ALA A 56 -16.08 4.41 -15.69
N LEU A 57 -15.08 5.19 -15.30
CA LEU A 57 -15.08 6.65 -15.41
C LEU A 57 -14.82 7.15 -16.85
N GLY A 58 -14.45 6.26 -17.78
CA GLY A 58 -14.16 6.62 -19.17
C GLY A 58 -12.82 7.33 -19.35
N ASP A 59 -11.94 7.25 -18.36
CA ASP A 59 -10.59 7.84 -18.43
C ASP A 59 -9.73 7.09 -19.44
N THR A 60 -8.93 7.83 -20.22
CA THR A 60 -8.07 7.22 -21.22
C THR A 60 -6.85 6.58 -20.57
N LEU A 61 -6.69 5.28 -20.78
CA LEU A 61 -5.46 4.56 -20.45
C LEU A 61 -4.23 5.24 -21.07
N PRO A 62 -3.03 5.09 -20.47
CA PRO A 62 -1.82 5.71 -20.97
C PRO A 62 -1.60 5.33 -22.44
N LYS A 63 -1.53 6.34 -23.32
CA LYS A 63 -1.47 6.12 -24.78
C LYS A 63 -0.05 5.78 -25.28
N ARG A 64 0.97 6.02 -24.45
CA ARG A 64 2.38 5.73 -24.79
C ARG A 64 2.89 4.54 -24.00
N ALA A 65 3.60 3.65 -24.70
CA ALA A 65 4.27 2.49 -24.09
C ALA A 65 5.31 2.89 -23.02
N VAL A 66 5.88 4.10 -23.11
CA VAL A 66 6.81 4.65 -22.12
C VAL A 66 6.13 4.91 -20.78
N ASP A 67 4.87 5.38 -20.79
CA ASP A 67 4.12 5.66 -19.57
C ASP A 67 3.75 4.36 -18.87
N TRP A 68 3.37 3.34 -19.64
CA TRP A 68 3.17 1.98 -19.13
C TRP A 68 4.42 1.40 -18.49
N ARG A 69 5.59 1.57 -19.14
CA ARG A 69 6.86 1.08 -18.58
C ARG A 69 7.22 1.79 -17.28
N THR A 70 7.07 3.11 -17.23
CA THR A 70 7.35 3.90 -16.03
C THR A 70 6.41 3.51 -14.89
N GLN A 71 5.11 3.38 -15.15
CA GLN A 71 4.14 2.97 -14.14
C GLN A 71 4.38 1.53 -13.65
N ALA A 72 4.73 0.61 -14.56
CA ALA A 72 5.08 -0.75 -14.20
C ALA A 72 6.34 -0.79 -13.33
N ILE A 73 7.39 -0.05 -13.68
CA ILE A 73 8.63 0.02 -12.88
C ILE A 73 8.35 0.60 -11.51
N VAL A 74 7.67 1.76 -11.43
CA VAL A 74 7.34 2.41 -10.16
C VAL A 74 6.46 1.51 -9.31
N GLY A 75 5.42 0.92 -9.90
CA GLY A 75 4.54 -0.03 -9.23
C GLY A 75 5.32 -1.21 -8.67
N VAL A 76 6.13 -1.90 -9.49
CA VAL A 76 6.93 -3.04 -9.05
C VAL A 76 7.92 -2.65 -7.96
N LEU A 77 8.63 -1.52 -8.08
CA LEU A 77 9.59 -1.09 -7.05
C LEU A 77 8.92 -0.76 -5.72
N LEU A 78 7.75 -0.10 -5.72
CA LEU A 78 7.00 0.23 -4.51
C LEU A 78 6.34 -0.99 -3.88
N LEU A 79 5.87 -1.92 -4.70
CA LEU A 79 5.13 -3.11 -4.29
C LEU A 79 6.06 -4.24 -3.86
N ALA A 80 7.00 -4.61 -4.72
CA ALA A 80 7.95 -5.70 -4.49
C ALA A 80 9.19 -5.26 -3.70
N GLY A 81 9.63 -4.01 -3.85
CA GLY A 81 10.63 -3.43 -2.97
C GLY A 81 9.98 -3.08 -1.63
N GLY A 82 9.37 -1.90 -1.54
CA GLY A 82 8.90 -1.34 -0.27
C GLY A 82 7.97 -2.29 0.51
N ASN A 83 6.84 -2.68 -0.07
CA ASN A 83 5.83 -3.43 0.68
C ASN A 83 6.21 -4.90 0.92
N ALA A 84 6.81 -5.60 -0.05
CA ALA A 84 7.16 -7.00 0.14
C ALA A 84 8.31 -7.18 1.15
N PHE A 85 9.30 -6.26 1.21
CA PHE A 85 10.32 -6.28 2.25
C PHE A 85 9.72 -6.04 3.64
N VAL A 86 8.73 -5.15 3.76
CA VAL A 86 8.01 -4.93 5.03
C VAL A 86 7.26 -6.18 5.47
N VAL A 87 6.50 -6.81 4.57
CA VAL A 87 5.75 -8.04 4.85
C VAL A 87 6.69 -9.19 5.22
N TRP A 88 7.87 -9.26 4.60
CA TRP A 88 8.90 -10.23 4.95
C TRP A 88 9.54 -9.95 6.32
N ALA A 89 9.83 -8.69 6.63
CA ALA A 89 10.35 -8.28 7.94
C ALA A 89 9.36 -8.58 9.08
N GLU A 90 8.05 -8.43 8.84
CA GLU A 90 7.00 -8.76 9.82
C GLU A 90 6.92 -10.26 10.15
N GLN A 91 7.56 -11.15 9.39
CA GLN A 91 7.70 -12.56 9.79
C GLN A 91 8.62 -12.74 11.00
N TYR A 92 9.60 -11.85 11.14
CA TYR A 92 10.64 -11.95 12.16
C TYR A 92 10.49 -10.90 13.27
N THR A 93 9.63 -9.89 13.07
CA THR A 93 9.46 -8.78 14.00
C THR A 93 7.99 -8.52 14.31
N ALA A 94 7.71 -8.09 15.54
CA ALA A 94 6.36 -7.68 15.92
C ALA A 94 5.96 -6.41 15.14
N SER A 95 4.70 -6.32 14.72
CA SER A 95 4.14 -5.21 13.92
C SER A 95 4.43 -3.82 14.49
N GLY A 96 4.47 -3.68 15.83
CA GLY A 96 4.84 -2.42 16.48
C GLY A 96 6.28 -1.99 16.20
N VAL A 97 7.24 -2.93 16.21
CA VAL A 97 8.65 -2.64 15.92
C VAL A 97 8.85 -2.36 14.43
N ALA A 98 8.17 -3.12 13.56
CA ALA A 98 8.19 -2.89 12.12
C ALA A 98 7.69 -1.48 11.74
N SER A 99 6.61 -1.00 12.37
CA SER A 99 6.08 0.35 12.12
C SER A 99 7.05 1.48 12.50
N ILE A 100 7.82 1.31 13.57
CA ILE A 100 8.82 2.30 14.01
C ILE A 100 9.99 2.34 13.02
N PHE A 101 10.44 1.19 12.53
CA PHE A 101 11.49 1.14 11.52
C PHE A 101 11.06 1.80 10.22
N VAL A 102 9.84 1.52 9.73
CA VAL A 102 9.35 2.14 8.49
C VAL A 102 9.22 3.66 8.60
N VAL A 103 8.83 4.22 9.76
CA VAL A 103 8.71 5.68 9.91
C VAL A 103 10.06 6.38 10.07
N THR A 104 11.12 5.64 10.38
CA THR A 104 12.47 6.18 10.62
C THR A 104 13.25 6.41 9.32
N VAL A 105 12.89 5.75 8.22
CA VAL A 105 13.57 5.82 6.91
C VAL A 105 12.71 6.60 5.91
#